data_AF-A0A8B8CYV5-F1
#
_entry.id   AF-A0A8B8CYV5-F1
#
_cell.length_a   1.000
_cell.length_b   1.000
_cell.length_c   1.000
_cell.angle_alpha   90.00
_cell.angle_beta   90.00
_cell.angle_gamma   90.00
#
_symmetry.space_group_name_H-M   'P 1'
#
loop_
_entity.id
_entity.type
_entity.pdbx_description
1 polymer ?
#
loop_
_entity_poly.entity_id
_entity_poly.type
_entity_poly.pdbx_seq_one_letter_code
_entity_poly.pdbx_strand_id
1 'polypeptide(L)'
;MEKSTISNLKFYGKPPVAVKDVVSALILILGYETRIANNWGECQKILGDFGILVKINNFDPTSCTLSAAQESEKILDNYSMESIRKNDLNAAKVFKWTKSMIEKVKSVGGLKG
;
A
#
# COMPACT_ATOMS: atom_id res chain seq x y z
N MET A 1 -0.34 1.84 -11.95
CA MET A 1 0.39 2.85 -11.15
C MET A 1 1.71 3.19 -11.84
N GLU A 2 2.13 4.45 -11.78
CA GLU A 2 3.32 4.93 -12.49
C GLU A 2 4.61 4.65 -11.70
N LYS A 3 5.71 4.36 -12.42
CA LYS A 3 7.04 4.13 -11.82
C LYS A 3 7.54 5.31 -10.97
N SER A 4 7.31 6.53 -11.44
CA SER A 4 7.69 7.77 -10.75
C SER A 4 7.03 7.89 -9.38
N THR A 5 5.78 7.44 -9.25
CA THR A 5 5.02 7.48 -7.98
C THR A 5 5.72 6.65 -6.91
N ILE A 6 6.06 5.39 -7.22
CA ILE A 6 6.76 4.50 -6.28
C ILE A 6 8.19 4.96 -6.02
N SER A 7 8.88 5.41 -7.07
CA SER A 7 10.26 5.89 -6.95
C SER A 7 10.38 7.09 -6.01
N ASN A 8 9.41 8.02 -6.01
CA ASN A 8 9.45 9.16 -5.09
C ASN A 8 9.32 8.73 -3.63
N LEU A 9 8.43 7.77 -3.35
CA LEU A 9 8.16 7.32 -1.99
C LEU A 9 9.33 6.57 -1.35
N LYS A 10 10.15 5.85 -2.13
CA LYS A 10 11.29 5.13 -1.57
C LYS A 10 12.44 6.03 -1.10
N PHE A 11 12.52 7.27 -1.58
CA PHE A 11 13.66 8.16 -1.27
C PHE A 11 13.57 8.84 0.11
N TYR A 12 12.45 8.69 0.82
CA TYR A 12 12.35 9.19 2.20
C TYR A 12 13.30 8.44 3.13
N GLY A 13 14.32 9.12 3.67
CA GLY A 13 15.09 8.60 4.79
C GLY A 13 14.26 8.48 6.08
N LYS A 14 13.41 9.49 6.33
CA LYS A 14 12.44 9.52 7.44
C LYS A 14 11.10 10.06 6.92
N PRO A 15 10.16 9.20 6.52
CA PRO A 15 8.89 9.62 5.94
C PRO A 15 7.96 10.22 7.01
N PRO A 16 7.04 11.12 6.62
CA PRO A 16 5.87 11.45 7.44
C PRO A 16 5.10 10.18 7.79
N VAL A 17 4.48 10.13 8.99
CA VAL A 17 3.72 8.96 9.46
C VAL A 17 2.64 8.55 8.46
N ALA A 18 1.89 9.53 7.94
CA ALA A 18 0.88 9.30 6.92
C ALA A 18 1.42 8.64 5.64
N VAL A 19 2.64 9.00 5.21
CA VAL A 19 3.27 8.39 4.03
C VAL A 19 3.72 6.96 4.33
N LYS A 20 4.32 6.75 5.51
CA LYS A 20 4.71 5.41 5.98
C LYS A 20 3.50 4.49 5.99
N ASP A 21 2.41 4.92 6.62
CA ASP A 21 1.20 4.12 6.81
C ASP A 21 0.52 3.76 5.47
N VAL A 22 0.51 4.70 4.51
CA VAL A 22 0.05 4.44 3.14
C VAL A 22 0.87 3.34 2.47
N VAL A 23 2.20 3.39 2.61
CA VAL A 23 3.09 2.38 2.05
C VAL A 23 2.93 1.05 2.78
N SER A 24 2.81 1.05 4.11
CA SER A 24 2.56 -0.16 4.90
C SER A 24 1.29 -0.87 4.45
N ALA A 25 0.20 -0.13 4.24
CA ALA A 25 -1.05 -0.69 3.71
C ALA A 25 -0.90 -1.23 2.27
N LEU A 26 -0.12 -0.56 1.42
CA LEU A 26 0.21 -1.07 0.09
C LEU A 26 0.97 -2.41 0.17
N ILE A 27 1.98 -2.49 1.03
CA ILE A 27 2.79 -3.70 1.19
C ILE A 27 1.95 -4.86 1.75
N LEU A 28 1.09 -4.60 2.73
CA LEU A 28 0.16 -5.61 3.25
C LEU A 28 -0.79 -6.16 2.19
N ILE A 29 -1.45 -5.28 1.41
CA ILE A 29 -2.41 -5.77 0.41
C ILE A 29 -1.73 -6.58 -0.69
N LEU A 30 -0.47 -6.29 -1.00
CA LEU A 30 0.34 -7.08 -1.94
C LEU A 30 0.76 -8.45 -1.37
N GLY A 31 0.36 -8.79 -0.15
CA GLY A 31 0.57 -10.11 0.46
C GLY A 31 1.91 -10.28 1.18
N TYR A 32 2.59 -9.17 1.50
CA TYR A 32 3.77 -9.22 2.37
C TYR A 32 3.35 -9.26 3.84
N GLU A 33 4.21 -9.85 4.69
CA GLU A 33 3.92 -9.99 6.11
C GLU A 33 3.83 -8.65 6.86
N THR A 34 3.01 -8.60 7.90
CA THR A 34 2.83 -7.40 8.75
C THR A 34 4.15 -6.91 9.36
N ARG A 35 5.08 -7.82 9.69
CA ARG A 35 6.42 -7.45 10.17
C ARG A 35 7.19 -6.61 9.14
N ILE A 36 7.09 -6.98 7.86
CA ILE A 36 7.72 -6.27 6.75
C ILE A 36 7.06 -4.91 6.59
N ALA A 37 5.71 -4.87 6.53
CA ALA A 37 4.95 -3.64 6.35
C ALA A 37 5.20 -2.60 7.46
N ASN A 38 5.48 -3.02 8.69
CA ASN A 38 5.75 -2.13 9.82
C ASN A 38 7.20 -1.57 9.84
N ASN A 39 8.10 -2.19 9.08
CA ASN A 39 9.50 -1.80 8.97
C ASN A 39 9.73 -0.95 7.72
N TRP A 40 9.98 0.35 7.90
CA TRP A 40 10.20 1.27 6.78
C TRP A 40 11.38 0.86 5.89
N GLY A 41 12.49 0.37 6.48
CA GLY A 41 13.65 -0.06 5.70
C GLY A 41 13.33 -1.24 4.78
N GLU A 42 12.50 -2.18 5.25
CA GLU A 42 12.04 -3.30 4.41
C GLU A 42 11.04 -2.83 3.34
N CYS A 43 10.11 -1.93 3.70
CA CYS A 43 9.23 -1.29 2.72
C CYS A 43 10.03 -0.58 1.62
N GLN A 44 11.08 0.18 1.97
CA GLN A 44 11.94 0.85 0.98
C GLN A 44 12.63 -0.13 0.04
N LYS A 45 13.13 -1.26 0.57
CA LYS A 45 13.73 -2.32 -0.27
C LYS A 45 12.70 -2.85 -1.27
N ILE A 46 11.47 -3.11 -0.83
CA ILE A 46 10.40 -3.59 -1.71
C ILE A 46 9.99 -2.53 -2.74
N LEU A 47 9.87 -1.26 -2.37
CA LEU A 47 9.59 -0.18 -3.33
C LEU A 47 10.75 0.02 -4.33
N GLY A 48 11.97 -0.40 -3.95
CA GLY A 48 13.14 -0.40 -4.82
C GLY A 48 13.22 -1.59 -5.77
N ASP A 49 12.47 -2.66 -5.54
CA ASP A 49 12.46 -3.85 -6.36
C ASP A 49 11.83 -3.58 -7.74
N PHE A 50 12.38 -4.18 -8.80
CA PHE A 50 11.85 -3.99 -10.16
C PHE A 50 10.50 -4.68 -10.38
N GLY A 51 10.21 -5.74 -9.63
CA GLY A 51 8.97 -6.51 -9.70
C GLY A 51 7.78 -5.84 -9.00
N ILE A 52 8.01 -4.88 -8.09
CA ILE A 52 6.91 -4.28 -7.32
C ILE A 52 5.86 -3.60 -8.19
N LEU A 53 6.29 -2.91 -9.25
CA LEU A 53 5.36 -2.25 -10.19
C LEU A 53 4.56 -3.28 -10.98
N VAL A 54 5.18 -4.39 -11.37
CA VAL A 54 4.49 -5.50 -12.05
C VAL A 54 3.44 -6.08 -11.11
N LYS A 55 3.78 -6.29 -9.83
CA LYS A 55 2.88 -6.81 -8.80
C LYS A 55 1.70 -5.87 -8.50
N ILE A 56 1.93 -4.55 -8.47
CA ILE A 56 0.87 -3.54 -8.30
C ILE A 56 -0.05 -3.52 -9.53
N ASN A 57 0.52 -3.52 -10.74
CA ASN A 57 -0.27 -3.39 -11.97
C ASN A 57 -1.08 -4.65 -12.30
N ASN A 58 -0.57 -5.83 -11.90
CA ASN A 58 -1.23 -7.13 -12.08
C ASN A 58 -1.83 -7.64 -10.77
N PHE A 59 -2.11 -6.75 -9.81
CA PHE A 59 -2.69 -7.15 -8.53
C PHE A 59 -4.04 -7.83 -8.76
N ASP A 60 -4.15 -9.07 -8.27
CA ASP A 60 -5.37 -9.84 -8.33
C ASP A 60 -6.06 -9.84 -6.95
N PRO A 61 -7.27 -9.28 -6.82
CA PRO A 61 -7.99 -9.22 -5.55
C PRO A 61 -8.35 -10.60 -4.97
N THR A 62 -8.43 -11.65 -5.80
CA THR A 62 -8.77 -13.01 -5.32
C THR A 62 -7.57 -13.71 -4.67
N SER A 63 -6.35 -13.24 -4.95
CA SER A 63 -5.11 -13.72 -4.33
C SER A 63 -4.80 -13.09 -2.97
N CYS A 64 -5.54 -12.05 -2.57
CA CYS A 64 -5.33 -11.33 -1.32
C CYS A 64 -6.32 -11.82 -0.24
N THR A 65 -5.82 -12.11 0.96
CA THR A 65 -6.68 -12.53 2.07
C THR A 65 -7.55 -11.39 2.57
N LEU A 66 -8.75 -11.72 3.04
CA LEU A 66 -9.66 -10.72 3.61
C LEU A 66 -9.05 -10.03 4.85
N SER A 67 -8.28 -10.76 5.66
CA SER A 67 -7.58 -10.21 6.83
C SER A 67 -6.59 -9.12 6.44
N ALA A 68 -5.74 -9.36 5.43
CA ALA A 68 -4.76 -8.37 4.98
C ALA A 68 -5.44 -7.10 4.44
N ALA A 69 -6.56 -7.25 3.72
CA ALA A 69 -7.35 -6.12 3.26
C ALA A 69 -7.97 -5.31 4.41
N GLN A 70 -8.50 -5.99 5.44
CA GLN A 70 -9.06 -5.34 6.64
C GLN A 70 -7.98 -4.66 7.49
N GLU A 71 -6.80 -5.26 7.65
CA GLU A 71 -5.67 -4.62 8.34
C GLU A 71 -5.18 -3.40 7.58
N SER A 72 -5.04 -3.50 6.26
CA SER A 72 -4.69 -2.37 5.40
C SER A 72 -5.71 -1.24 5.51
N GLU A 73 -7.00 -1.57 5.59
CA GLU A 73 -8.05 -0.57 5.80
C GLU A 73 -7.91 0.16 7.13
N LYS A 74 -7.73 -0.58 8.23
CA LYS A 74 -7.59 0.01 9.57
C LYS A 74 -6.45 1.05 9.63
N ILE A 75 -5.36 0.78 8.92
CA ILE A 75 -4.24 1.73 8.80
C ILE A 75 -4.71 3.00 8.05
N LEU A 76 -5.40 2.83 6.93
CA LEU A 76 -5.82 3.93 6.06
C LEU A 76 -7.03 4.71 6.56
N ASP A 77 -7.81 4.17 7.49
CA ASP A 77 -9.04 4.80 8.01
C ASP A 77 -8.75 6.08 8.84
N ASN A 78 -7.54 6.17 9.40
CA ASN A 78 -7.05 7.36 10.11
C ASN A 78 -6.86 8.58 9.20
N TYR A 79 -7.00 8.42 7.88
CA TYR A 79 -6.65 9.44 6.90
C TYR A 79 -7.77 9.70 5.90
N SER A 80 -7.93 10.97 5.54
CA SER A 80 -8.70 11.38 4.37
C SER A 80 -7.75 11.53 3.17
N MET A 81 -8.31 11.48 1.96
CA MET A 81 -7.52 11.74 0.75
C MET A 81 -6.87 13.13 0.81
N GLU A 82 -7.56 14.12 1.37
CA GLU A 82 -7.04 15.47 1.53
C GLU A 82 -5.86 15.51 2.52
N SER A 83 -5.95 14.81 3.66
CA SER A 83 -4.85 14.80 4.65
C SER A 83 -3.59 14.15 4.10
N ILE A 84 -3.71 13.07 3.32
CA ILE A 84 -2.56 12.46 2.64
C ILE A 84 -1.99 13.41 1.58
N ARG A 85 -2.86 14.03 0.77
CA ARG A 85 -2.44 14.93 -0.32
C ARG A 85 -1.67 16.15 0.19
N LYS A 86 -1.99 16.65 1.40
CA LYS A 86 -1.23 17.72 2.08
C LYS A 86 0.19 17.30 2.46
N ASN A 87 0.44 16.01 2.64
CA ASN A 87 1.76 15.47 2.97
C ASN A 87 2.57 15.10 1.71
N ASP A 88 1.97 14.33 0.80
CA ASP A 88 2.63 13.91 -0.44
C ASP A 88 1.62 13.49 -1.53
N LEU A 89 1.81 13.99 -2.75
CA LEU A 89 0.92 13.70 -3.89
C LEU A 89 1.05 12.26 -4.40
N ASN A 90 2.24 11.67 -4.33
CA ASN A 90 2.48 10.28 -4.74
C ASN A 90 1.85 9.32 -3.73
N ALA A 91 1.96 9.61 -2.44
CA ALA A 91 1.26 8.90 -1.38
C ALA A 91 -0.25 8.99 -1.57
N ALA A 92 -0.79 10.14 -1.98
CA ALA A 92 -2.23 10.25 -2.27
C ALA A 92 -2.67 9.35 -3.45
N LYS A 93 -1.84 9.22 -4.49
CA LYS A 93 -2.08 8.27 -5.60
C LYS A 93 -2.08 6.82 -5.10
N VAL A 94 -1.11 6.45 -4.26
CA VAL A 94 -1.03 5.11 -3.66
C VAL A 94 -2.23 4.86 -2.76
N PHE A 95 -2.56 5.77 -1.85
CA PHE A 95 -3.71 5.70 -0.96
C PHE A 95 -5.01 5.41 -1.72
N LYS A 96 -5.27 6.17 -2.80
CA LYS A 96 -6.46 5.98 -3.64
C LYS A 96 -6.49 4.58 -4.26
N TRP A 97 -5.36 4.14 -4.80
CA TRP A 97 -5.25 2.81 -5.40
C TRP A 97 -5.45 1.70 -4.36
N THR A 98 -4.78 1.79 -3.21
CA THR A 98 -4.86 0.81 -2.13
C THR A 98 -6.28 0.70 -1.59
N LYS A 99 -6.97 1.81 -1.29
CA LYS A 99 -8.39 1.78 -0.90
C LYS A 99 -9.27 1.12 -1.96
N SER A 100 -9.07 1.45 -3.24
CA SER A 100 -9.83 0.81 -4.31
C SER A 100 -9.59 -0.71 -4.37
N MET A 101 -8.38 -1.19 -4.12
CA MET A 101 -8.09 -2.62 -4.10
C MET A 101 -8.67 -3.31 -2.87
N ILE A 102 -8.62 -2.69 -1.69
CA ILE A 102 -9.27 -3.20 -0.47
C ILE A 102 -10.75 -3.48 -0.73
N GLU A 103 -11.47 -2.50 -1.31
CA GLU A 103 -12.89 -2.63 -1.61
C GLU A 103 -13.17 -3.78 -2.61
N LYS A 104 -12.30 -3.95 -3.61
CA LYS A 104 -12.40 -5.07 -4.54
C LYS A 104 -12.18 -6.42 -3.85
N VAL A 105 -11.16 -6.54 -3.00
CA VAL A 105 -10.87 -7.77 -2.24
C VAL A 105 -12.07 -8.16 -1.39
N LYS A 106 -12.65 -7.20 -0.66
CA LYS A 106 -13.85 -7.41 0.16
C LYS A 106 -15.05 -7.86 -0.68
N SER A 107 -15.27 -7.22 -1.82
CA SER A 107 -16.39 -7.53 -2.73
C SER A 107 -16.31 -8.96 -3.28
N VAL A 108 -15.10 -9.45 -3.59
CA VAL A 108 -14.90 -10.83 -4.07
C VAL A 108 -14.78 -11.86 -2.93
N GLY A 109 -14.87 -11.44 -1.67
CA GLY A 109 -14.75 -12.29 -0.49
C GLY A 109 -13.31 -12.64 -0.07
N GLY A 110 -12.32 -12.12 -0.78
CA GLY A 110 -10.90 -12.40 -0.59
C GLY A 110 -10.49 -13.86 -0.83
N LEU A 111 -9.19 -14.12 -0.73
CA LEU A 111 -8.67 -15.48 -0.68
C LEU A 111 -9.16 -16.15 0.61
N LYS A 112 -9.91 -17.25 0.45
CA LYS A 112 -10.26 -18.13 1.56
C LYS A 112 -9.02 -18.92 1.94
N GLY A 113 -8.44 -18.61 3.10
CA GLY A 113 -7.37 -19.39 3.71
C GLY A 113 -7.88 -20.66 4.34
#